data_AF-A0A6G7EIV2-F1
#
_entry.id   AF-A0A6G7EIV2-F1
#
_cell.length_a   1.000
_cell.length_b   1.000
_cell.length_c   1.000
_cell.angle_alpha   90.00
_cell.angle_beta   90.00
_cell.angle_gamma   90.00
#
_symmetry.space_group_name_H-M   'P 1'
#
loop_
_entity.id
_entity.type
_entity.pdbx_description
1 polymer ?
#
loop_
_entity_poly.entity_id
_entity_poly.type
_entity_poly.pdbx_seq_one_letter_code
_entity_poly.pdbx_strand_id
1 'polypeptide(L)'
;MKLTETDWAKKSPRVTAMALAAVVTVGLSVAAPAVLPSDCHAQSRRNLPPSARYVAGTGQGFVLDVTGSRPLLRFDRSTEIWVLRPAPAPRGDIVYRNDNGDQVLRVTADGGMTLYTTTAPQGSPVSPSGEAAPLLAPALTAVQLWNYIIRQSDRASRALGRLVVVDVDIQPGSEAVAADALSTAVDAIARMARSPALRREADKIRRIEIVDQGRGPQATFSRGVLRIVIMPRAGVAGRPSSALIVRVVADDVLSR
;
A
#
# COMPACT_ATOMS: atom_id res chain seq x y z
N MET A 1 11.20 -19.77 -52.01
CA MET A 1 10.01 -20.55 -52.40
C MET A 1 8.79 -19.93 -51.73
N LYS A 2 7.88 -19.39 -52.54
CA LYS A 2 6.52 -18.99 -52.16
C LYS A 2 5.67 -20.25 -51.96
N LEU A 3 4.64 -20.19 -51.11
CA LEU A 3 3.33 -20.88 -51.20
C LEU A 3 2.58 -20.57 -49.88
N THR A 4 1.74 -19.51 -49.86
CA THR A 4 0.28 -19.47 -50.14
C THR A 4 -0.56 -19.58 -48.87
N GLU A 5 -1.11 -18.43 -48.46
CA GLU A 5 -2.35 -18.31 -47.72
C GLU A 5 -3.50 -18.99 -48.47
N THR A 6 -4.44 -19.59 -47.74
CA THR A 6 -5.82 -19.75 -48.20
C THR A 6 -6.78 -19.63 -47.04
N ASP A 7 -7.68 -18.64 -47.20
CA ASP A 7 -8.89 -18.39 -46.44
C ASP A 7 -9.80 -19.61 -46.32
N TRP A 8 -10.52 -19.73 -45.19
CA TRP A 8 -11.85 -20.36 -45.23
C TRP A 8 -12.90 -19.59 -44.42
N ALA A 9 -13.80 -19.02 -45.22
CA ALA A 9 -15.12 -18.42 -45.03
C ALA A 9 -15.91 -18.59 -43.72
N LYS A 10 -16.45 -17.44 -43.31
CA LYS A 10 -17.69 -17.23 -42.55
C LYS A 10 -18.88 -17.97 -43.18
N LYS A 11 -19.69 -18.63 -42.34
CA LYS A 11 -21.09 -18.96 -42.65
C LYS A 11 -22.00 -18.73 -41.43
N SER A 12 -22.92 -17.80 -41.61
CA SER A 12 -24.23 -17.73 -40.96
C SER A 12 -25.23 -17.32 -42.07
N PRO A 13 -26.55 -17.33 -41.87
CA PRO A 13 -27.40 -18.10 -40.96
C PRO A 13 -28.42 -18.93 -41.78
N ARG A 14 -29.15 -19.86 -41.15
CA ARG A 14 -30.41 -20.37 -41.72
C ARG A 14 -31.53 -20.21 -40.70
N VAL A 15 -32.33 -19.18 -40.98
CA VAL A 15 -33.71 -19.02 -40.53
C VAL A 15 -34.50 -20.21 -41.05
N THR A 16 -35.15 -20.95 -40.15
CA THR A 16 -36.29 -21.80 -40.53
C THR A 16 -37.35 -21.63 -39.46
N ALA A 17 -38.43 -20.96 -39.85
CA ALA A 17 -39.67 -20.89 -39.13
C ALA A 17 -40.42 -22.22 -39.29
N MET A 18 -40.98 -22.75 -38.21
CA MET A 18 -42.21 -23.52 -38.29
C MET A 18 -42.95 -23.42 -36.97
N ALA A 19 -44.15 -22.84 -37.06
CA ALA A 19 -45.14 -22.78 -36.00
C ALA A 19 -45.91 -24.09 -35.93
N LEU A 20 -46.31 -24.52 -34.73
CA LEU A 20 -47.65 -25.07 -34.50
C LEU A 20 -48.00 -25.10 -33.00
N ALA A 21 -49.27 -24.86 -32.76
CA ALA A 21 -49.94 -24.58 -31.50
C ALA A 21 -50.02 -25.80 -30.55
N ALA A 22 -50.16 -25.58 -29.23
CA ALA A 22 -51.46 -25.44 -28.57
C ALA A 22 -51.42 -25.74 -27.05
N VAL A 23 -52.39 -25.16 -26.34
CA VAL A 23 -53.00 -25.56 -25.05
C VAL A 23 -52.35 -25.14 -23.72
N VAL A 24 -52.95 -24.09 -23.13
CA VAL A 24 -53.50 -23.95 -21.76
C VAL A 24 -52.77 -24.63 -20.60
N THR A 25 -52.21 -23.82 -19.69
CA THR A 25 -52.65 -23.71 -18.29
C THR A 25 -52.13 -22.39 -17.68
N VAL A 26 -53.06 -21.55 -17.23
CA VAL A 26 -52.76 -20.36 -16.40
C VAL A 26 -52.46 -20.85 -14.98
N GLY A 27 -51.19 -20.82 -14.60
CA GLY A 27 -50.76 -20.88 -13.21
C GLY A 27 -50.19 -19.53 -12.83
N LEU A 28 -51.00 -18.66 -12.19
CA LEU A 28 -50.46 -17.49 -11.49
C LEU A 28 -49.70 -18.00 -10.26
N SER A 29 -48.41 -18.26 -10.41
CA SER A 29 -47.50 -18.34 -9.27
C SER A 29 -46.98 -16.92 -9.04
N VAL A 30 -47.55 -16.24 -8.04
CA VAL A 30 -47.01 -14.97 -7.54
C VAL A 30 -45.66 -15.30 -6.89
N ALA A 31 -44.59 -15.26 -7.68
CA ALA A 31 -43.24 -15.23 -7.14
C ALA A 31 -43.09 -13.87 -6.45
N ALA A 32 -43.27 -13.85 -5.14
CA ALA A 32 -42.83 -12.72 -4.33
C ALA A 32 -41.35 -12.46 -4.68
N PRO A 33 -40.95 -11.22 -4.98
CA PRO A 33 -39.53 -10.93 -5.01
C PRO A 33 -39.04 -11.20 -3.59
N ALA A 34 -38.23 -12.25 -3.42
CA ALA A 34 -37.38 -12.36 -2.27
C ALA A 34 -36.47 -11.14 -2.33
N VAL A 35 -36.88 -10.08 -1.64
CA VAL A 35 -36.00 -9.00 -1.23
C VAL A 35 -34.99 -9.68 -0.32
N LEU A 36 -33.88 -10.11 -0.91
CA LEU A 36 -32.69 -10.44 -0.14
C LEU A 36 -32.34 -9.15 0.61
N PRO A 37 -32.34 -9.16 1.95
CA PRO A 37 -31.91 -7.98 2.68
C PRO A 37 -30.46 -7.67 2.27
N SER A 38 -30.23 -6.45 1.77
CA SER A 38 -28.91 -5.86 1.52
C SER A 38 -28.07 -5.68 2.80
N ASP A 39 -28.47 -6.31 3.91
CA ASP A 39 -27.90 -6.15 5.25
C ASP A 39 -26.58 -6.90 5.43
N CYS A 40 -26.27 -7.87 4.57
CA CYS A 40 -25.02 -8.64 4.63
C CYS A 40 -23.77 -7.77 4.42
N HIS A 41 -23.87 -6.64 3.70
CA HIS A 41 -22.77 -5.68 3.56
C HIS A 41 -22.67 -4.69 4.74
N ALA A 42 -23.79 -4.42 5.43
CA ALA A 42 -23.82 -3.48 6.56
C ALA A 42 -23.33 -4.12 7.88
N GLN A 43 -23.59 -5.41 8.09
CA GLN A 43 -23.06 -6.15 9.25
C GLN A 43 -21.55 -6.41 9.16
N SER A 44 -20.99 -6.57 7.96
CA SER A 44 -19.55 -6.84 7.79
C SER A 44 -18.64 -5.65 8.18
N ARG A 45 -19.16 -4.42 8.25
CA ARG A 45 -18.39 -3.26 8.76
C ARG A 45 -18.45 -3.14 10.28
N ARG A 46 -19.44 -3.75 10.94
CA ARG A 46 -19.74 -3.50 12.35
C ARG A 46 -18.70 -4.12 13.30
N ASN A 47 -17.90 -5.07 12.81
CA ASN A 47 -16.84 -5.75 13.57
C ASN A 47 -15.42 -5.37 13.10
N LEU A 48 -15.28 -4.38 12.22
CA LEU A 48 -13.96 -3.84 11.88
C LEU A 48 -13.45 -2.96 13.03
N PRO A 49 -12.17 -3.04 13.38
CA PRO A 49 -11.60 -2.22 14.45
C PRO A 49 -11.72 -0.74 14.08
N PRO A 50 -12.18 0.11 15.02
CA PRO A 50 -12.27 1.55 14.78
C PRO A 50 -10.89 2.19 14.67
N SER A 51 -10.82 3.39 14.10
CA SER A 51 -9.60 4.22 14.18
C SER A 51 -9.35 4.59 15.63
N ALA A 52 -8.19 4.18 16.17
CA ALA A 52 -7.86 4.35 17.58
C ALA A 52 -6.37 4.05 17.83
N ARG A 53 -5.94 4.31 19.06
CA ARG A 53 -4.65 3.85 19.58
C ARG A 53 -4.82 2.47 20.19
N TYR A 54 -3.92 1.58 19.85
CA TYR A 54 -3.89 0.19 20.30
C TYR A 54 -2.57 -0.13 20.99
N VAL A 55 -2.58 -1.15 21.84
CA VAL A 55 -1.39 -1.71 22.47
C VAL A 55 -1.39 -3.22 22.30
N ALA A 56 -0.26 -3.76 21.85
CA ALA A 56 -0.05 -5.20 21.80
C ALA A 56 0.34 -5.73 23.19
N GLY A 57 0.07 -7.00 23.47
CA GLY A 57 0.49 -7.70 24.70
C GLY A 57 2.00 -7.62 24.96
N THR A 58 2.83 -7.39 23.94
CA THR A 58 4.27 -7.09 24.09
C THR A 58 4.58 -5.69 24.62
N GLY A 59 3.57 -4.85 24.86
CA GLY A 59 3.71 -3.44 25.22
C GLY A 59 3.91 -2.49 24.04
N GLN A 60 3.93 -3.00 22.80
CA GLN A 60 4.11 -2.18 21.61
C GLN A 60 2.83 -1.41 21.27
N GLY A 61 2.86 -0.09 21.46
CA GLY A 61 1.79 0.83 21.07
C GLY A 61 1.81 1.21 19.58
N PHE A 62 0.64 1.39 18.99
CA PHE A 62 0.46 1.89 17.64
C PHE A 62 -0.89 2.58 17.44
N VAL A 63 -0.97 3.43 16.43
CA VAL A 63 -2.21 4.00 15.92
C VAL A 63 -2.63 3.23 14.68
N LEU A 64 -3.90 2.85 14.62
CA LEU A 64 -4.55 2.34 13.41
C LEU A 64 -5.59 3.37 12.97
N ASP A 65 -5.53 3.78 11.72
CA ASP A 65 -6.49 4.67 11.10
C ASP A 65 -7.12 4.00 9.87
N VAL A 66 -8.43 3.74 9.94
CA VAL A 66 -9.24 3.12 8.90
C VAL A 66 -10.20 4.12 8.22
N THR A 67 -10.07 5.42 8.49
CA THR A 67 -10.96 6.45 7.92
C THR A 67 -10.72 6.71 6.43
N GLY A 68 -9.49 6.49 5.95
CA GLY A 68 -9.09 6.69 4.57
C GLY A 68 -9.44 5.54 3.63
N SER A 69 -9.04 5.67 2.36
CA SER A 69 -9.23 4.65 1.33
C SER A 69 -8.41 3.37 1.57
N ARG A 70 -7.32 3.48 2.33
CA ARG A 70 -6.51 2.35 2.81
C ARG A 70 -6.24 2.53 4.29
N PRO A 71 -6.28 1.46 5.09
CA PRO A 71 -5.90 1.54 6.49
C PRO A 71 -4.42 1.91 6.64
N LEU A 72 -4.16 2.79 7.59
CA LEU A 72 -2.84 3.29 7.92
C LEU A 72 -2.48 2.83 9.33
N LEU A 73 -1.21 2.46 9.51
CA LEU A 73 -0.68 2.08 10.82
C LEU A 73 0.59 2.85 11.11
N ARG A 74 0.74 3.37 12.33
CA ARG A 74 1.98 3.97 12.80
C ARG A 74 2.31 3.47 14.19
N PHE A 75 3.48 2.88 14.37
CA PHE A 75 3.96 2.52 15.70
C PHE A 75 4.36 3.77 16.50
N ASP A 76 4.12 3.77 17.81
CA ASP A 76 4.45 4.92 18.67
C ASP A 76 5.95 5.27 18.65
N ARG A 77 6.81 4.25 18.46
CA ARG A 77 8.27 4.40 18.36
C ARG A 77 8.79 4.60 16.93
N SER A 78 7.90 4.79 15.96
CA SER A 78 8.25 4.99 14.54
C SER A 78 7.59 6.25 14.00
N THR A 79 8.34 7.00 13.20
CA THR A 79 7.81 8.12 12.41
C THR A 79 7.10 7.64 11.15
N GLU A 80 7.32 6.39 10.73
CA GLU A 80 6.80 5.86 9.48
C GLU A 80 5.32 5.47 9.59
N ILE A 81 4.51 6.01 8.69
CA ILE A 81 3.12 5.58 8.49
C ILE A 81 3.11 4.48 7.42
N TRP A 82 2.66 3.30 7.82
CA TRP A 82 2.55 2.12 7.00
C TRP A 82 1.19 2.07 6.34
N VAL A 83 1.19 1.82 5.04
CA VAL A 83 -0.02 1.63 4.24
C VAL A 83 -0.35 0.14 4.27
N LEU A 84 -1.54 -0.19 4.75
CA LEU A 84 -1.96 -1.58 4.88
C LEU A 84 -2.87 -1.98 3.72
N ARG A 85 -2.62 -3.19 3.20
CA ARG A 85 -3.45 -3.85 2.18
C ARG A 85 -4.26 -4.95 2.84
N PRO A 86 -5.61 -4.85 2.87
CA PRO A 86 -6.46 -5.93 3.36
C PRO A 86 -6.45 -7.09 2.37
N ALA A 87 -6.35 -8.31 2.90
CA ALA A 87 -6.55 -9.55 2.19
C ALA A 87 -7.53 -10.44 2.98
N PRO A 88 -8.59 -10.97 2.35
CA PRO A 88 -9.48 -11.93 3.00
C PRO A 88 -8.71 -13.16 3.49
N ALA A 89 -9.10 -13.67 4.65
CA ALA A 89 -8.57 -14.89 5.25
C ALA A 89 -9.72 -15.81 5.69
N PRO A 90 -9.44 -17.09 5.98
CA PRO A 90 -10.48 -18.04 6.39
C PRO A 90 -11.30 -17.54 7.59
N ARG A 91 -12.57 -17.97 7.67
CA ARG A 91 -13.52 -17.63 8.75
C ARG A 91 -13.94 -16.16 8.82
N GLY A 92 -13.77 -15.40 7.74
CA GLY A 92 -14.15 -13.98 7.70
C GLY A 92 -13.09 -13.06 8.30
N ASP A 93 -11.90 -13.59 8.55
CA ASP A 93 -10.76 -12.81 9.01
C ASP A 93 -10.22 -11.91 7.88
N ILE A 94 -9.54 -10.84 8.27
CA ILE A 94 -8.81 -9.95 7.37
C ILE A 94 -7.35 -9.91 7.81
N VAL A 95 -6.46 -10.20 6.88
CA VAL A 95 -5.02 -10.04 7.06
C VAL A 95 -4.59 -8.76 6.37
N TYR A 96 -4.06 -7.82 7.14
CA TYR A 96 -3.45 -6.60 6.67
C TYR A 96 -1.95 -6.81 6.44
N ARG A 97 -1.52 -6.50 5.22
CA ARG A 97 -0.13 -6.61 4.78
C ARG A 97 0.48 -5.25 4.51
N ASN A 98 1.78 -5.10 4.77
CA ASN A 98 2.52 -3.91 4.35
C ASN A 98 2.80 -3.93 2.84
N ASP A 99 3.54 -2.93 2.37
CA ASP A 99 3.93 -2.84 0.96
C ASP A 99 4.82 -3.99 0.46
N ASN A 100 5.60 -4.60 1.37
CA ASN A 100 6.44 -5.75 1.09
C ASN A 100 5.66 -7.07 1.05
N GLY A 101 4.38 -7.07 1.44
CA GLY A 101 3.55 -8.26 1.53
C GLY A 101 3.64 -8.98 2.89
N ASP A 102 4.44 -8.47 3.82
CA ASP A 102 4.53 -9.01 5.17
C ASP A 102 3.21 -8.83 5.90
N GLN A 103 2.79 -9.85 6.63
CA GLN A 103 1.63 -9.77 7.50
C GLN A 103 1.96 -8.89 8.70
N VAL A 104 1.15 -7.86 8.93
CA VAL A 104 1.35 -6.89 10.02
C VAL A 104 0.24 -7.02 11.06
N LEU A 105 -1.00 -7.15 10.62
CA LEU A 105 -2.15 -7.19 11.52
C LEU A 105 -3.15 -8.22 10.98
N ARG A 106 -3.67 -9.07 11.86
CA ARG A 106 -4.83 -9.91 11.57
C ARG A 106 -5.99 -9.45 12.42
N VAL A 107 -7.15 -9.35 11.79
CA VAL A 107 -8.42 -9.04 12.44
C VAL A 107 -9.34 -10.22 12.22
N THR A 108 -9.87 -10.78 13.30
CA THR A 108 -10.86 -11.86 13.25
C THR A 108 -12.25 -11.31 12.96
N ALA A 109 -13.18 -12.16 12.52
CA ALA A 109 -14.55 -11.74 12.18
C ALA A 109 -15.33 -11.08 13.35
N ASP A 110 -14.94 -11.36 14.59
CA ASP A 110 -15.49 -10.77 15.82
C ASP A 110 -14.75 -9.48 16.28
N GLY A 111 -13.76 -9.02 15.52
CA GLY A 111 -12.99 -7.80 15.80
C GLY A 111 -11.76 -8.00 16.69
N GLY A 112 -11.45 -9.24 17.08
CA GLY A 112 -10.19 -9.58 17.74
C GLY A 112 -8.99 -9.24 16.86
N MET A 113 -7.90 -8.76 17.46
CA MET A 113 -6.73 -8.30 16.71
C MET A 113 -5.44 -8.97 17.18
N THR A 114 -4.58 -9.31 16.21
CA THR A 114 -3.25 -9.85 16.45
C THR A 114 -2.23 -9.09 15.62
N LEU A 115 -1.24 -8.48 16.28
CA LEU A 115 -0.12 -7.77 15.66
C LEU A 115 1.04 -8.72 15.42
N TYR A 116 1.60 -8.72 14.22
CA TYR A 116 2.77 -9.50 13.83
C TYR A 116 3.94 -8.56 13.59
N THR A 117 5.05 -8.83 14.27
CA THR A 117 6.30 -8.05 14.12
C THR A 117 7.49 -8.99 14.04
N THR A 118 8.65 -8.46 13.64
CA THR A 118 9.89 -9.23 13.60
C THR A 118 10.31 -9.75 14.99
N THR A 119 9.96 -9.03 16.05
CA THR A 119 10.23 -9.45 17.45
C THR A 119 9.14 -10.33 18.03
N ALA A 120 7.96 -10.38 17.42
CA ALA A 120 6.83 -11.24 17.81
C ALA A 120 6.23 -11.91 16.56
N PRO A 121 6.96 -12.83 15.90
CA PRO A 121 6.53 -13.44 14.64
C PRO A 121 5.32 -14.37 14.81
N GLN A 122 5.13 -14.92 16.02
CA GLN A 122 3.96 -15.73 16.38
C GLN A 122 2.68 -14.90 16.59
N GLY A 123 2.80 -13.57 16.53
CA GLY A 123 1.72 -12.65 16.80
C GLY A 123 1.59 -12.30 18.27
N SER A 124 1.06 -11.11 18.54
CA SER A 124 0.71 -10.63 19.87
C SER A 124 -0.74 -10.16 19.86
N PRO A 125 -1.57 -10.54 20.86
CA PRO A 125 -2.92 -10.01 20.99
C PRO A 125 -2.86 -8.49 21.16
N VAL A 126 -3.89 -7.81 20.67
CA VAL A 126 -3.98 -6.35 20.68
C VAL A 126 -5.26 -5.91 21.38
N SER A 127 -5.17 -4.86 22.18
CA SER A 127 -6.31 -4.23 22.84
C SER A 127 -6.34 -2.73 22.55
N PRO A 128 -7.54 -2.11 22.46
CA PRO A 128 -7.66 -0.66 22.36
C PRO A 128 -7.12 -0.01 23.64
N SER A 129 -6.49 1.16 23.47
CA SER A 129 -5.85 1.91 24.56
C SER A 129 -6.29 3.37 24.63
N GLY A 130 -7.03 3.86 23.64
CA GLY A 130 -7.57 5.23 23.60
C GLY A 130 -7.88 5.71 22.19
N GLU A 131 -8.37 6.94 22.09
CA GLU A 131 -8.57 7.60 20.80
C GLU A 131 -7.24 7.97 20.15
N ALA A 132 -7.25 8.13 18.83
CA ALA A 132 -6.10 8.60 18.07
C ALA A 132 -6.53 9.57 16.97
N ALA A 133 -5.69 10.58 16.73
CA ALA A 133 -5.86 11.48 15.60
C ALA A 133 -5.63 10.74 14.28
N PRO A 134 -6.32 11.15 13.19
CA PRO A 134 -6.08 10.61 11.85
C PRO A 134 -4.62 10.73 11.42
N LEU A 135 -4.14 9.72 10.68
CA LEU A 135 -2.77 9.70 10.17
C LEU A 135 -2.71 10.42 8.82
N LEU A 136 -2.15 11.63 8.82
CA LEU A 136 -2.07 12.49 7.65
C LEU A 136 -0.61 12.78 7.28
N ALA A 137 -0.36 12.98 5.98
CA ALA A 137 0.91 13.52 5.51
C ALA A 137 1.07 14.98 5.98
N PRO A 138 2.28 15.45 6.31
CA PRO A 138 2.51 16.85 6.65
C PRO A 138 2.14 17.75 5.47
N ALA A 139 1.27 18.73 5.69
CA ALA A 139 0.99 19.76 4.70
C ALA A 139 2.18 20.72 4.62
N LEU A 140 2.87 20.76 3.47
CA LEU A 140 3.97 21.69 3.22
C LEU A 140 3.64 22.56 2.00
N THR A 141 4.03 23.83 2.06
CA THR A 141 4.10 24.69 0.88
C THR A 141 5.35 24.37 0.05
N ALA A 142 5.40 24.80 -1.21
CA ALA A 142 6.59 24.62 -2.06
C ALA A 142 7.88 25.17 -1.41
N VAL A 143 7.81 26.36 -0.79
CA VAL A 143 8.96 26.97 -0.09
C VAL A 143 9.37 26.14 1.13
N GLN A 144 8.40 25.62 1.89
CA GLN A 144 8.68 24.75 3.04
C GLN A 144 9.27 23.41 2.60
N LEU A 145 8.82 22.87 1.47
CA LEU A 145 9.35 21.66 0.86
C LEU A 145 10.82 21.85 0.47
N TRP A 146 11.20 22.96 -0.18
CA TRP A 146 12.61 23.23 -0.51
C TRP A 146 13.51 23.24 0.72
N ASN A 147 13.11 23.95 1.77
CA ASN A 147 13.84 23.95 3.03
C ASN A 147 13.90 22.55 3.66
N TYR A 148 12.83 21.77 3.53
CA TYR A 148 12.77 20.39 4.00
C TYR A 148 13.74 19.48 3.21
N ILE A 149 13.78 19.59 1.88
CA ILE A 149 14.69 18.86 1.00
C ILE A 149 16.15 19.10 1.41
N ILE A 150 16.55 20.35 1.65
CA ILE A 150 17.91 20.69 2.09
C ILE A 150 18.26 19.98 3.40
N ARG A 151 17.36 20.02 4.40
CA ARG A 151 17.57 19.33 5.68
C ARG A 151 17.64 17.80 5.55
N GLN A 152 16.79 17.23 4.70
CA GLN A 152 16.78 15.77 4.46
C GLN A 152 18.03 15.32 3.69
N SER A 153 18.50 16.11 2.73
CA SER A 153 19.75 15.89 1.99
C SER A 153 20.95 15.88 2.93
N ASP A 154 21.06 16.86 3.83
CA ASP A 154 22.11 16.89 4.85
C ASP A 154 22.03 15.68 5.79
N ARG A 155 20.82 15.31 6.25
CA ARG A 155 20.61 14.13 7.10
C ARG A 155 21.03 12.83 6.41
N ALA A 156 20.65 12.62 5.16
CA ALA A 156 21.05 11.46 4.38
C ALA A 156 22.57 11.44 4.15
N SER A 157 23.15 12.61 3.84
CA SER A 157 24.58 12.75 3.61
C SER A 157 25.40 12.41 4.85
N ARG A 158 24.99 12.90 6.03
CA ARG A 158 25.61 12.57 7.32
C ARG A 158 25.49 11.09 7.65
N ALA A 159 24.34 10.46 7.35
CA ALA A 159 24.15 9.04 7.61
C ALA A 159 25.11 8.15 6.79
N LEU A 160 25.39 8.53 5.53
CA LEU A 160 26.29 7.79 4.65
C LEU A 160 27.75 8.26 4.69
N GLY A 161 28.05 9.39 5.35
CA GLY A 161 29.38 9.98 5.39
C GLY A 161 29.84 10.59 4.06
N ARG A 162 28.91 10.97 3.19
CA ARG A 162 29.19 11.55 1.86
C ARG A 162 27.96 12.27 1.31
N LEU A 163 28.18 13.16 0.33
CA LEU A 163 27.07 13.90 -0.29
C LEU A 163 26.06 12.97 -0.98
N VAL A 164 24.80 13.13 -0.58
CA VAL A 164 23.61 12.56 -1.23
C VAL A 164 22.80 13.72 -1.78
N VAL A 165 22.64 13.77 -3.10
CA VAL A 165 21.81 14.80 -3.74
C VAL A 165 20.34 14.37 -3.64
N VAL A 166 19.46 15.29 -3.31
CA VAL A 166 18.01 15.08 -3.36
C VAL A 166 17.45 15.96 -4.46
N ASP A 167 16.74 15.33 -5.40
CA ASP A 167 16.06 15.98 -6.50
C ASP A 167 14.57 15.66 -6.44
N VAL A 168 13.73 16.66 -6.65
CA VAL A 168 12.28 16.55 -6.52
C VAL A 168 11.64 17.27 -7.70
N ASP A 169 11.11 16.49 -8.63
CA ASP A 169 10.40 16.96 -9.82
C ASP A 169 8.92 16.56 -9.73
N ILE A 170 8.11 17.47 -9.19
CA ILE A 170 6.70 17.24 -8.89
C ILE A 170 5.85 18.42 -9.37
N GLN A 171 4.59 18.15 -9.68
CA GLN A 171 3.58 19.17 -9.92
C GLN A 171 3.16 19.86 -8.61
N PRO A 172 2.69 21.13 -8.67
CA PRO A 172 2.11 21.80 -7.50
C PRO A 172 0.96 21.00 -6.89
N GLY A 173 0.92 20.90 -5.56
CA GLY A 173 -0.07 20.11 -4.82
C GLY A 173 0.42 18.71 -4.40
N SER A 174 1.59 18.28 -4.88
CA SER A 174 2.21 16.98 -4.55
C SER A 174 3.13 17.06 -3.33
N GLU A 175 3.32 18.24 -2.72
CA GLU A 175 4.37 18.52 -1.75
C GLU A 175 4.28 17.66 -0.49
N ALA A 176 3.06 17.45 0.03
CA ALA A 176 2.83 16.67 1.24
C ALA A 176 3.28 15.21 1.08
N VAL A 177 2.90 14.58 -0.05
CA VAL A 177 3.26 13.19 -0.35
C VAL A 177 4.75 13.07 -0.69
N ALA A 178 5.32 14.07 -1.39
CA ALA A 178 6.75 14.11 -1.68
C ALA A 178 7.60 14.24 -0.41
N ALA A 179 7.21 15.11 0.52
CA ALA A 179 7.89 15.29 1.80
C ALA A 179 7.83 14.02 2.64
N ASP A 180 6.65 13.39 2.71
CA ASP A 180 6.46 12.13 3.42
C ASP A 180 7.31 11.00 2.79
N ALA A 181 7.31 10.88 1.45
CA ALA A 181 8.15 9.92 0.73
C ALA A 181 9.65 10.15 1.00
N LEU A 182 10.10 11.40 0.98
CA LEU A 182 11.49 11.76 1.28
C LEU A 182 11.88 11.41 2.72
N SER A 183 11.02 11.73 3.70
CA SER A 183 11.24 11.36 5.10
C SER A 183 11.49 9.86 5.25
N THR A 184 10.61 9.07 4.63
CA THR A 184 10.67 7.61 4.70
C THR A 184 11.90 7.05 3.99
N ALA A 185 12.30 7.63 2.86
CA ALA A 185 13.53 7.26 2.18
C ALA A 185 14.76 7.56 3.05
N VAL A 186 14.86 8.75 3.64
CA VAL A 186 16.00 9.14 4.48
C VAL A 186 16.05 8.31 5.77
N ASP A 187 14.91 8.03 6.40
CA ASP A 187 14.85 7.15 7.57
C ASP A 187 15.28 5.71 7.21
N ALA A 188 14.89 5.20 6.03
CA ALA A 188 15.33 3.91 5.51
C ALA A 188 16.86 3.89 5.32
N ILE A 189 17.41 4.89 4.63
CA ILE A 189 18.84 5.01 4.35
C ILE A 189 19.64 5.10 5.66
N ALA A 190 19.21 5.93 6.61
CA ALA A 190 19.88 6.04 7.90
C ALA A 190 19.85 4.74 8.72
N ARG A 191 18.79 3.93 8.56
CA ARG A 191 18.71 2.59 9.14
C ARG A 191 19.67 1.62 8.46
N MET A 192 19.72 1.62 7.13
CA MET A 192 20.63 0.77 6.36
C MET A 192 22.11 1.10 6.65
N ALA A 193 22.47 2.38 6.74
CA ALA A 193 23.82 2.84 7.04
C ALA A 193 24.34 2.32 8.40
N ARG A 194 23.44 2.15 9.38
CA ARG A 194 23.74 1.62 10.71
C ARG A 194 23.73 0.08 10.77
N SER A 195 23.21 -0.59 9.75
CA SER A 195 23.15 -2.04 9.68
C SER A 195 24.41 -2.60 9.00
N PRO A 196 25.23 -3.43 9.67
CA PRO A 196 26.43 -4.00 9.06
C PRO A 196 26.15 -4.77 7.76
N ALA A 197 25.00 -5.45 7.68
CA ALA A 197 24.60 -6.23 6.52
C ALA A 197 24.19 -5.37 5.31
N LEU A 198 23.61 -4.18 5.56
CA LEU A 198 23.07 -3.31 4.50
C LEU A 198 23.95 -2.10 4.19
N ARG A 199 24.99 -1.84 5.01
CA ARG A 199 25.83 -0.65 4.90
C ARG A 199 26.47 -0.54 3.52
N ARG A 200 27.04 -1.63 2.99
CA ARG A 200 27.68 -1.62 1.66
C ARG A 200 26.72 -1.23 0.54
N GLU A 201 25.45 -1.62 0.65
CA GLU A 201 24.41 -1.28 -0.33
C GLU A 201 23.94 0.16 -0.16
N ALA A 202 23.74 0.60 1.08
CA ALA A 202 23.42 1.98 1.40
C ALA A 202 24.49 2.95 0.87
N ASP A 203 25.77 2.56 0.99
CA ASP A 203 26.90 3.36 0.53
C ASP A 203 26.80 3.66 -0.98
N LYS A 204 26.18 2.79 -1.80
CA LYS A 204 26.00 3.00 -3.24
C LYS A 204 25.02 4.13 -3.58
N ILE A 205 24.19 4.60 -2.65
CA ILE A 205 23.17 5.63 -2.92
C ILE A 205 23.83 7.00 -3.04
N ARG A 206 23.87 7.60 -4.24
CA ARG A 206 24.40 8.96 -4.47
C ARG A 206 23.32 10.02 -4.66
N ARG A 207 22.12 9.61 -5.12
CA ARG A 207 21.02 10.52 -5.38
C ARG A 207 19.69 9.89 -4.99
N ILE A 208 18.80 10.70 -4.45
CA ILE A 208 17.37 10.40 -4.29
C ILE A 208 16.63 11.28 -5.28
N GLU A 209 15.79 10.69 -6.11
CA GLU A 209 14.98 11.40 -7.08
C GLU A 209 13.51 11.07 -6.81
N ILE A 210 12.69 12.09 -6.55
CA ILE A 210 11.25 11.94 -6.32
C ILE A 210 10.49 12.57 -7.48
N VAL A 211 9.61 11.79 -8.09
CA VAL A 211 8.75 12.23 -9.18
C VAL A 211 7.29 11.85 -8.93
N ASP A 212 6.35 12.62 -9.47
CA ASP A 212 4.92 12.28 -9.42
C ASP A 212 4.35 11.82 -10.78
N GLN A 213 5.22 11.67 -11.77
CA GLN A 213 4.89 11.19 -13.11
C GLN A 213 5.11 9.69 -13.22
N GLY A 214 4.05 8.90 -13.02
CA GLY A 214 4.09 7.45 -13.23
C GLY A 214 2.76 6.74 -13.05
N ARG A 215 2.75 5.43 -13.30
CA ARG A 215 1.53 4.59 -13.28
C ARG A 215 1.09 4.17 -11.86
N GLY A 216 1.94 4.36 -10.86
CA GLY A 216 1.71 3.90 -9.49
C GLY A 216 2.86 4.26 -8.56
N PRO A 217 2.66 4.13 -7.24
CA PRO A 217 3.75 4.25 -6.27
C PRO A 217 4.81 3.18 -6.54
N GLN A 218 6.06 3.59 -6.74
CA GLN A 218 7.17 2.70 -7.08
C GLN A 218 8.49 3.22 -6.49
N ALA A 219 9.40 2.31 -6.15
CA ALA A 219 10.79 2.63 -5.89
C ALA A 219 11.68 1.78 -6.81
N THR A 220 12.76 2.36 -7.31
CA THR A 220 13.78 1.65 -8.10
C THR A 220 15.15 2.17 -7.70
N PHE A 221 16.15 1.30 -7.76
CA PHE A 221 17.53 1.67 -7.49
C PHE A 221 18.40 1.24 -8.67
N SER A 222 19.15 2.17 -9.24
CA SER A 222 20.07 1.87 -10.33
C SER A 222 21.18 2.91 -10.40
N ARG A 223 22.43 2.45 -10.60
CA ARG A 223 23.60 3.32 -10.77
C ARG A 223 23.73 4.39 -9.65
N GLY A 224 23.34 4.02 -8.43
CA GLY A 224 23.38 4.91 -7.27
C GLY A 224 22.26 5.97 -7.21
N VAL A 225 21.24 5.88 -8.06
CA VAL A 225 20.05 6.71 -8.00
C VAL A 225 18.90 5.89 -7.44
N LEU A 226 18.36 6.32 -6.30
CA LEU A 226 17.10 5.83 -5.74
C LEU A 226 15.98 6.70 -6.31
N ARG A 227 15.28 6.19 -7.32
CA ARG A 227 14.14 6.87 -7.94
C ARG A 227 12.84 6.39 -7.28
N ILE A 228 12.08 7.34 -6.77
CA ILE A 228 10.79 7.14 -6.11
C ILE A 228 9.70 7.83 -6.94
N VAL A 229 8.71 7.07 -7.35
CA VAL A 229 7.50 7.56 -8.00
C VAL A 229 6.40 7.63 -6.96
N ILE A 230 5.77 8.79 -6.81
CA ILE A 230 4.63 9.01 -5.93
C ILE A 230 3.32 9.17 -6.71
N MET A 231 2.20 8.90 -6.04
CA MET A 231 0.84 9.12 -6.52
C MET A 231 0.10 10.08 -5.57
N PRO A 232 0.19 11.39 -5.80
CA PRO A 232 -0.31 12.41 -4.86
C PRO A 232 -1.78 12.23 -4.47
N ARG A 233 -2.62 11.83 -5.44
CA ARG A 233 -4.07 11.60 -5.23
C ARG A 233 -4.40 10.48 -4.26
N ALA A 234 -3.45 9.59 -3.96
CA ALA A 234 -3.61 8.53 -2.97
C ALA A 234 -3.14 8.95 -1.56
N GLY A 235 -2.70 10.20 -1.36
CA GLY A 235 -2.22 10.68 -0.07
C GLY A 235 -1.03 9.87 0.44
N VAL A 236 -1.04 9.50 1.72
CA VAL A 236 0.01 8.65 2.33
C VAL A 236 0.14 7.29 1.64
N ALA A 237 -0.95 6.76 1.08
CA ALA A 237 -0.94 5.53 0.29
C ALA A 237 -0.26 5.67 -1.08
N GLY A 238 0.05 6.89 -1.48
CA GLY A 238 0.68 7.23 -2.75
C GLY A 238 2.20 7.15 -2.75
N ARG A 239 2.85 6.78 -1.66
CA ARG A 239 4.31 6.65 -1.59
C ARG A 239 4.74 5.21 -1.30
N PRO A 240 5.95 4.80 -1.70
CA PRO A 240 6.52 3.51 -1.28
C PRO A 240 6.93 3.52 0.20
N SER A 241 6.75 2.38 0.88
CA SER A 241 7.28 2.16 2.24
C SER A 241 8.82 2.13 2.33
N SER A 242 9.35 2.32 3.54
CA SER A 242 10.79 2.14 3.83
C SER A 242 11.25 0.71 3.56
N ALA A 243 10.37 -0.27 3.78
CA ALA A 243 10.68 -1.68 3.60
C ALA A 243 10.89 -2.02 2.12
N LEU A 244 10.10 -1.39 1.22
CA LEU A 244 10.29 -1.51 -0.22
C LEU A 244 11.58 -0.81 -0.66
N ILE A 245 11.89 0.35 -0.10
CA ILE A 245 13.14 1.08 -0.38
C ILE A 245 14.37 0.24 0.01
N VAL A 246 14.37 -0.35 1.21
CA VAL A 246 15.45 -1.24 1.66
C VAL A 246 15.61 -2.41 0.68
N ARG A 247 14.49 -3.03 0.29
CA ARG A 247 14.48 -4.15 -0.64
C ARG A 247 15.08 -3.78 -1.99
N VAL A 248 14.63 -2.70 -2.65
CA VAL A 248 15.14 -2.37 -4.00
C VAL A 248 16.61 -1.97 -3.99
N VAL A 249 17.10 -1.38 -2.90
CA VAL A 249 18.53 -1.07 -2.77
C VAL A 249 19.35 -2.34 -2.51
N ALA A 250 18.82 -3.30 -1.74
CA ALA A 250 19.48 -4.58 -1.51
C ALA A 250 19.44 -5.52 -2.73
N ASP A 251 18.36 -5.51 -3.51
CA ASP A 251 18.11 -6.42 -4.64
C ASP A 251 18.95 -6.11 -5.89
N ASP A 252 19.57 -4.91 -6.03
CA ASP A 252 20.53 -4.59 -7.13
C ASP A 252 21.72 -5.58 -7.18
N VAL A 253 21.92 -6.34 -6.10
CA VAL A 253 22.92 -7.42 -6.00
C VAL A 253 22.46 -8.73 -6.65
N LEU A 254 21.16 -9.04 -6.66
CA LEU A 254 20.64 -10.32 -7.16
C LEU A 254 20.41 -10.34 -8.67
N SER A 255 20.53 -9.19 -9.34
CA SER A 255 20.32 -9.04 -10.78
C SER A 255 21.64 -8.96 -11.57
N ARG A 256 22.77 -9.23 -10.92
CA ARG A 256 24.12 -9.30 -11.51
C ARG A 256 24.74 -10.65 -11.22
#